data_AF-A0AAP3AL85-F1
#
_entry.id   AF-A0AAP3AL85-F1
#
_cell.length_a   1.000
_cell.length_b   1.000
_cell.length_c   1.000
_cell.angle_alpha   90.00
_cell.angle_beta   90.00
_cell.angle_gamma   90.00
#
_symmetry.space_group_name_H-M   'P 1'
#
loop_
_entity.id
_entity.type
_entity.pdbx_description
1 polymer ?
#
loop_
_entity_poly.entity_id
_entity_poly.type
_entity_poly.pdbx_seq_one_letter_code
_entity_poly.pdbx_strand_id
1 'polypeptide(L)'
;MKKIFMFLSFICFVCFVQAQTDSLSTKPKPITSIRSNDVMISPFPLIAGGAINVSYERLIDDSSGVGLDIILGLGDISGNSQFSPYYRRYFGKKYASGFFIEGFLPITTSRDEKIDYYYSPYSYSFYPVHTESTNTTIV
;
A
#
# COMPACT_ATOMS: atom_id res chain seq x y z
N MET A 1 -1.22 -16.46 -15.46
CA MET A 1 -1.78 -15.20 -14.92
C MET A 1 -3.26 -15.29 -14.57
N LYS A 2 -4.16 -15.73 -15.47
CA LYS A 2 -5.62 -15.82 -15.19
C LYS A 2 -6.01 -16.64 -13.94
N LYS A 3 -5.29 -17.74 -13.67
CA LYS A 3 -5.54 -18.63 -12.50
C LYS A 3 -5.16 -17.99 -11.16
N ILE A 4 -4.12 -17.15 -11.15
CA ILE A 4 -3.67 -16.42 -9.96
C ILE A 4 -4.67 -15.31 -9.62
N PHE A 5 -5.19 -14.62 -10.64
CA PHE A 5 -6.23 -13.60 -10.47
C PHE A 5 -7.53 -14.19 -9.89
N MET A 6 -7.93 -15.39 -10.32
CA MET A 6 -9.08 -16.10 -9.74
C MET A 6 -8.87 -16.46 -8.27
N PHE A 7 -7.65 -16.91 -7.91
CA PHE A 7 -7.33 -17.29 -6.54
C PHE A 7 -7.33 -16.08 -5.59
N LEU A 8 -6.81 -14.94 -6.05
CA LEU A 8 -6.80 -13.68 -5.30
C LEU A 8 -8.22 -13.12 -5.10
N SER A 9 -9.07 -13.22 -6.12
CA SER A 9 -10.49 -12.84 -6.03
C SER A 9 -11.26 -13.70 -5.03
N PHE A 10 -11.00 -15.01 -5.01
CA PHE A 10 -11.61 -15.94 -4.06
C PHE A 10 -11.21 -15.64 -2.61
N ILE A 11 -9.93 -15.32 -2.36
CA ILE A 11 -9.43 -14.92 -1.04
C ILE A 11 -10.09 -13.61 -0.56
N CYS A 12 -10.19 -12.59 -1.43
CA CYS A 12 -10.90 -11.35 -1.10
C CYS A 12 -12.36 -11.61 -0.73
N PHE A 13 -13.07 -12.48 -1.46
CA PHE A 13 -14.48 -12.79 -1.19
C PHE A 13 -14.70 -13.42 0.19
N VAL A 14 -13.80 -14.32 0.63
CA VAL A 14 -13.89 -14.95 1.96
C VAL A 14 -13.71 -13.92 3.08
N CYS A 15 -12.82 -12.94 2.92
CA CYS A 15 -12.63 -11.86 3.89
C CYS A 15 -13.85 -10.93 4.01
N PHE A 16 -14.56 -10.65 2.90
CA PHE A 16 -15.77 -9.83 2.92
C PHE A 16 -16.95 -10.51 3.64
N VAL A 17 -17.10 -11.83 3.50
CA VAL A 17 -18.20 -12.58 4.14
C VAL A 17 -18.06 -12.57 5.67
N GLN A 18 -16.84 -12.61 6.22
CA GLN A 18 -16.62 -12.52 7.66
C GLN A 18 -16.85 -11.10 8.23
N ALA A 19 -16.86 -10.06 7.39
CA ALA A 19 -17.08 -8.68 7.83
C ALA A 19 -18.57 -8.32 8.00
N GLN A 20 -19.50 -9.12 7.47
CA GLN A 20 -20.94 -8.80 7.45
C GLN A 20 -21.75 -9.40 8.62
N THR A 21 -21.13 -10.09 9.59
CA THR A 21 -21.89 -10.77 10.66
C THR A 21 -22.23 -9.89 11.88
N ASP A 22 -21.89 -8.60 11.90
CA ASP A 22 -22.07 -7.75 13.10
C ASP A 22 -23.27 -6.79 13.05
N SER A 23 -24.10 -6.82 12.00
CA SER A 23 -25.24 -5.92 11.83
C SER A 23 -26.60 -6.56 12.16
N LEU A 24 -26.73 -7.21 13.32
CA LEU A 24 -28.02 -7.36 14.01
C LEU A 24 -27.84 -7.70 15.50
N SER A 25 -27.54 -6.72 16.33
CA SER A 25 -27.73 -6.84 17.78
C SER A 25 -27.98 -5.48 18.42
N THR A 26 -29.26 -5.19 18.62
CA THR A 26 -29.77 -4.15 19.54
C THR A 26 -29.51 -4.60 20.97
N LYS A 27 -28.25 -4.58 21.40
CA LYS A 27 -27.82 -4.58 22.81
C LYS A 27 -26.60 -3.67 22.93
N PRO A 28 -26.45 -2.87 24.00
CA PRO A 28 -25.22 -2.14 24.21
C PRO A 28 -24.11 -3.17 24.41
N LYS A 29 -23.25 -3.30 23.39
CA LYS A 29 -22.05 -4.15 23.44
C LYS A 29 -21.21 -3.61 24.62
N PRO A 30 -20.84 -4.42 25.62
CA PRO A 30 -19.88 -3.99 26.62
C PRO A 30 -18.60 -3.50 25.90
N ILE A 31 -17.84 -2.58 26.52
CA ILE A 31 -16.65 -1.91 25.99
C ILE A 31 -15.46 -2.90 25.77
N THR A 32 -15.73 -4.16 25.43
CA THR A 32 -14.75 -5.26 25.44
C THR A 32 -14.27 -5.69 24.06
N SER A 33 -14.83 -5.17 22.95
CA SER A 33 -14.19 -5.32 21.63
C SER A 33 -13.41 -4.06 21.28
N ILE A 34 -12.28 -3.86 21.94
CA ILE A 34 -11.32 -2.83 21.57
C ILE A 34 -10.84 -3.15 20.13
N ARG A 35 -11.03 -2.20 19.21
CA ARG A 35 -10.56 -2.31 17.82
C ARG A 35 -9.03 -2.43 17.85
N SER A 36 -8.50 -3.56 17.43
CA SER A 36 -7.06 -3.84 17.51
C SER A 36 -6.34 -3.70 16.18
N ASN A 37 -7.09 -3.77 15.07
CA ASN A 37 -6.55 -3.79 13.72
C ASN A 37 -7.38 -2.88 12.81
N ASP A 38 -6.69 -2.05 12.03
CA ASP A 38 -7.29 -1.18 11.03
C ASP A 38 -6.65 -1.42 9.68
N VAL A 39 -7.48 -1.49 8.64
CA VAL A 39 -7.05 -1.49 7.24
C VAL A 39 -7.61 -0.24 6.60
N MET A 40 -6.75 0.55 5.96
CA MET A 40 -7.13 1.80 5.32
C MET A 40 -6.70 1.77 3.86
N ILE A 41 -7.48 2.44 3.02
CA ILE A 41 -7.17 2.64 1.60
C ILE A 41 -7.23 4.14 1.35
N SER A 42 -6.17 4.71 0.81
CA SER A 42 -6.15 6.12 0.44
C SER A 42 -6.37 6.28 -1.06
N PRO A 43 -7.39 7.03 -1.51
CA PRO A 43 -7.57 7.35 -2.92
C PRO A 43 -6.58 8.43 -3.40
N PHE A 44 -5.89 9.12 -2.48
CA PHE A 44 -5.07 10.27 -2.84
C PHE A 44 -3.89 9.90 -3.77
N PRO A 45 -3.08 8.85 -3.51
CA PRO A 45 -2.03 8.45 -4.44
C PRO A 45 -2.56 8.00 -5.80
N LEU A 46 -3.78 7.47 -5.85
CA LEU A 46 -4.41 7.03 -7.10
C LEU A 46 -4.76 8.23 -7.97
N ILE A 47 -5.34 9.27 -7.36
CA ILE A 47 -5.70 10.51 -8.05
C ILE A 47 -4.46 11.33 -8.41
N ALA A 48 -3.49 11.41 -7.51
CA ALA A 48 -2.31 12.27 -7.68
C ALA A 48 -1.27 11.70 -8.64
N GLY A 49 -1.15 10.37 -8.72
CA GLY A 49 -0.05 9.74 -9.46
C GLY A 49 -0.35 8.36 -10.01
N GLY A 50 -1.60 7.88 -9.99
CA GLY A 50 -1.94 6.57 -10.53
C GLY A 50 -1.41 5.40 -9.68
N ALA A 51 -1.22 5.58 -8.38
CA ALA A 51 -0.77 4.52 -7.47
C ALA A 51 -1.88 4.07 -6.52
N ILE A 52 -2.00 2.77 -6.25
CA ILE A 52 -2.86 2.29 -5.17
C ILE A 52 -2.12 2.41 -3.85
N ASN A 53 -2.85 2.78 -2.79
CA ASN A 53 -2.30 2.85 -1.45
C ASN A 53 -3.20 2.12 -0.46
N VAL A 54 -2.58 1.22 0.30
CA VAL A 54 -3.21 0.43 1.34
C VAL A 54 -2.30 0.46 2.56
N SER A 55 -2.88 0.72 3.72
CA SER A 55 -2.17 0.67 4.99
C SER A 55 -2.86 -0.29 5.95
N TYR A 56 -2.06 -0.90 6.80
CA TYR A 56 -2.53 -1.71 7.91
C TYR A 56 -1.92 -1.17 9.20
N GLU A 57 -2.74 -1.05 10.24
CA GLU A 57 -2.32 -0.60 11.56
C GLU A 57 -2.80 -1.58 12.62
N ARG A 58 -1.90 -1.89 13.55
CA ARG A 58 -2.22 -2.55 14.81
C ARG A 58 -2.12 -1.53 15.94
N LEU A 59 -3.25 -1.32 16.61
CA LEU A 59 -3.32 -0.45 17.78
C LEU A 59 -2.74 -1.21 18.97
N ILE A 60 -1.71 -0.62 19.59
CA ILE A 60 -1.00 -1.20 20.74
C ILE A 60 -1.74 -0.84 22.03
N ASP A 61 -2.20 0.40 22.12
CA ASP A 61 -2.99 0.93 23.22
C ASP A 61 -4.03 1.95 22.69
N ASP A 62 -4.64 2.70 23.61
CA ASP A 62 -5.64 3.72 23.28
C ASP A 62 -5.09 4.96 22.58
N SER A 63 -3.77 5.11 22.54
CA SER A 63 -3.08 6.33 22.15
C SER A 63 -1.90 6.07 21.21
N SER A 64 -1.70 4.84 20.75
CA SER A 64 -0.62 4.47 19.84
C SER A 64 -0.93 3.25 18.97
N GLY A 65 -0.27 3.21 17.82
CA GLY A 65 -0.33 2.11 16.89
C GLY A 65 0.97 1.96 16.11
N VAL A 66 1.20 0.75 15.61
CA VAL A 66 2.25 0.45 14.64
C VAL A 66 1.61 -0.06 13.37
N GLY A 67 2.14 0.32 12.23
CA GLY A 67 1.57 -0.07 10.97
C GLY A 67 2.56 -0.14 9.83
N LEU A 68 2.03 -0.51 8.68
CA LEU A 68 2.73 -0.62 7.43
C LEU A 68 1.87 0.03 6.34
N ASP A 69 2.46 1.00 5.65
CA ASP A 69 1.88 1.63 4.48
C ASP A 69 2.52 1.07 3.20
N ILE A 70 1.70 0.71 2.22
CA ILE A 70 2.16 0.17 0.93
C ILE A 70 1.57 1.02 -0.20
N ILE A 71 2.44 1.47 -1.11
CA ILE A 71 2.07 2.16 -2.34
C ILE A 71 2.57 1.35 -3.52
N LEU A 72 1.70 1.07 -4.48
CA LEU A 72 2.04 0.37 -5.72
C LEU A 72 1.60 1.22 -6.92
N GLY A 73 2.56 1.60 -7.76
CA GLY A 73 2.26 2.32 -8.99
C GLY A 73 1.47 1.47 -9.99
N LEU A 74 0.65 2.12 -10.82
CA LEU A 74 -0.07 1.50 -11.94
C LEU A 74 0.35 2.16 -13.26
N GLY A 75 0.11 1.45 -14.37
CA GLY A 75 0.39 1.96 -15.72
C GLY A 75 1.87 2.33 -15.88
N ASP A 76 2.11 3.58 -16.27
CA ASP A 76 3.43 4.12 -16.59
C ASP A 76 4.39 4.16 -15.38
N ILE A 77 3.85 4.12 -14.15
CA ILE A 77 4.65 4.08 -12.92
C ILE A 77 4.64 2.71 -12.24
N SER A 78 4.23 1.65 -12.93
CA SER A 78 4.13 0.29 -12.36
C SER A 78 5.45 -0.30 -11.85
N GLY A 79 6.59 0.26 -12.29
CA GLY A 79 7.91 -0.05 -11.75
C GLY A 79 8.17 0.53 -10.35
N ASN A 80 7.32 1.42 -9.86
CA ASN A 80 7.51 2.14 -8.61
C ASN A 80 6.65 1.54 -7.49
N SER A 81 7.27 1.33 -6.34
CA SER A 81 6.62 0.84 -5.14
C SER A 81 7.26 1.43 -3.89
N GLN A 82 6.48 1.57 -2.84
CA GLN A 82 6.97 2.01 -1.55
C GLN A 82 6.37 1.12 -0.45
N PHE A 83 7.20 0.76 0.53
CA PHE A 83 6.72 0.22 1.79
C PHE A 83 7.25 1.08 2.92
N SER A 84 6.39 1.43 3.87
CA SER A 84 6.74 2.36 4.95
C SER A 84 6.20 1.84 6.27
N PRO A 85 7.01 1.17 7.11
CA PRO A 85 6.62 0.96 8.49
C PRO A 85 6.47 2.31 9.20
N TYR A 86 5.47 2.40 10.07
CA TYR A 86 5.20 3.61 10.83
C TYR A 86 4.78 3.32 12.26
N TYR A 87 5.00 4.30 13.13
CA TYR A 87 4.44 4.38 14.47
C TYR A 87 3.60 5.66 14.59
N ARG A 88 2.38 5.53 15.09
CA ARG A 88 1.46 6.65 15.34
C ARG A 88 1.24 6.85 16.82
N ARG A 89 1.17 8.11 17.23
CA ARG A 89 0.69 8.53 18.56
C ARG A 89 -0.53 9.42 18.40
N TYR A 90 -1.66 9.04 19.00
CA TYR A 90 -2.95 9.72 18.92
C TYR A 90 -3.19 10.65 20.13
N PHE A 91 -3.86 11.78 19.89
CA PHE A 91 -4.14 12.83 20.88
C PHE A 91 -5.64 13.11 21.04
N GLY A 92 -6.49 12.08 20.97
CA GLY A 92 -7.93 12.17 21.15
C GLY A 92 -8.42 11.66 22.50
N LYS A 93 -9.67 12.00 22.85
CA LYS A 93 -10.33 11.53 24.07
C LYS A 93 -10.89 10.10 23.98
N LYS A 94 -11.00 9.56 22.77
CA LYS A 94 -11.46 8.19 22.51
C LYS A 94 -10.29 7.34 21.99
N TYR A 95 -10.41 6.02 22.13
CA TYR A 95 -9.43 5.03 21.67
C TYR A 95 -9.02 5.27 20.21
N ALA A 96 -7.71 5.44 19.97
CA ALA A 96 -7.10 5.68 18.67
C ALA A 96 -7.87 6.70 17.80
N SER A 97 -8.13 7.87 18.37
CA SER A 97 -8.92 8.93 17.73
C SER A 97 -8.21 10.28 17.80
N GLY A 98 -8.69 11.24 17.00
CA GLY A 98 -8.19 12.62 16.98
C GLY A 98 -6.96 12.78 16.11
N PHE A 99 -6.21 13.85 16.37
CA PHE A 99 -4.95 14.12 15.68
C PHE A 99 -3.89 13.11 16.09
N PHE A 100 -2.96 12.82 15.18
CA PHE A 100 -1.83 11.96 15.47
C PHE A 100 -0.53 12.54 14.92
N ILE A 101 0.57 12.10 15.52
CA ILE A 101 1.92 12.27 14.98
C ILE A 101 2.38 10.90 14.48
N GLU A 102 2.99 10.88 13.30
CA GLU A 102 3.50 9.67 12.66
C GLU A 102 5.01 9.78 12.45
N GLY A 103 5.76 8.80 12.97
CA GLY A 103 7.14 8.55 12.56
C GLY A 103 7.14 7.37 11.60
N PHE A 104 7.60 7.57 10.37
CA PHE A 104 7.58 6.56 9.31
C PHE A 104 8.94 6.46 8.62
N LEU A 105 9.23 5.28 8.07
CA LEU A 105 10.48 5.00 7.33
C LEU A 105 10.12 4.56 5.91
N PRO A 106 10.07 5.48 4.94
CA PRO A 106 9.69 5.13 3.57
C PRO A 106 10.86 4.44 2.87
N ILE A 107 10.60 3.24 2.34
CA ILE A 107 11.54 2.49 1.53
C ILE A 107 10.95 2.36 0.13
N THR A 108 11.52 3.13 -0.80
CA THR A 108 10.99 3.30 -2.14
C THR A 108 11.86 2.56 -3.14
N THR A 109 11.23 1.75 -3.97
CA THR A 109 11.86 1.08 -5.11
C THR A 109 11.30 1.67 -6.39
N SER A 110 12.18 2.11 -7.27
CA SER A 110 11.86 2.59 -8.61
C SER A 110 12.58 1.75 -9.65
N ARG A 111 11.92 1.53 -10.79
CA ARG A 111 12.56 0.92 -11.96
C ARG A 111 12.64 1.95 -13.07
N ASP A 112 13.85 2.19 -13.52
CA ASP A 112 14.12 3.09 -14.63
C ASP A 112 14.53 2.25 -15.84
N GLU A 113 13.82 2.45 -16.95
CA GLU A 113 14.17 1.89 -18.26
C GLU A 113 14.88 2.94 -19.08
N LYS A 114 16.12 2.67 -19.48
CA LYS A 114 16.88 3.51 -20.39
C LYS A 114 16.93 2.88 -21.77
N ILE A 115 16.56 3.65 -22.79
CA ILE A 115 16.66 3.25 -24.20
C ILE A 115 17.83 4.00 -24.83
N ASP A 116 18.88 3.27 -25.19
CA ASP A 116 20.02 3.80 -25.92
C ASP A 116 19.97 3.30 -27.37
N TYR A 117 20.27 4.18 -28.34
CA TYR A 117 20.29 3.82 -29.76
C TYR A 117 21.72 3.68 -30.26
N TYR A 118 22.05 2.51 -30.80
CA TYR A 118 23.36 2.24 -31.38
C TYR A 118 23.26 2.10 -32.90
N TYR A 119 24.25 2.64 -33.61
CA TYR A 119 24.33 2.53 -35.06
C TYR A 119 25.03 1.23 -35.47
N SER A 120 24.38 0.41 -36.29
CA SER A 120 24.96 -0.79 -36.90
C SER A 120 25.51 -0.47 -38.29
N PRO A 121 26.84 -0.58 -38.52
CA PRO A 121 27.42 -0.36 -39.84
C PRO A 121 27.10 -1.50 -40.83
N TYR A 122 26.69 -2.68 -40.34
CA TYR A 122 26.33 -3.81 -41.20
C TYR A 122 24.93 -3.68 -41.81
N SER A 123 23.98 -3.14 -41.05
CA SER A 123 22.59 -2.95 -41.48
C SER A 123 22.25 -1.51 -41.83
N TYR A 124 23.20 -0.57 -41.69
CA TYR A 124 23.02 0.87 -41.88
C TYR A 124 21.80 1.44 -41.15
N SER A 125 21.54 0.95 -39.93
CA SER A 125 20.35 1.28 -39.16
C SER A 125 20.67 1.47 -37.68
N PHE A 126 19.84 2.27 -36.99
CA PHE A 126 19.86 2.37 -35.54
C PHE A 126 19.00 1.24 -34.95
N TYR A 127 19.49 0.61 -33.89
CA TYR A 127 18.73 -0.36 -33.12
C TYR A 127 18.69 0.05 -31.64
N PRO A 128 17.54 -0.13 -30.96
CA PRO A 128 17.40 0.19 -29.55
C PRO A 128 18.04 -0.90 -28.69
N VAL A 129 18.68 -0.48 -27.60
CA VAL A 129 19.14 -1.33 -26.51
C VAL A 129 18.46 -0.85 -25.24
N HIS A 130 17.73 -1.76 -24.61
CA HIS A 130 17.02 -1.50 -23.35
C HIS A 130 17.91 -1.89 -22.17
N THR A 131 18.11 -0.96 -21.25
CA THR A 131 18.80 -1.21 -19.98
C THR A 131 17.83 -0.91 -18.85
N GLU A 132 17.50 -1.93 -18.05
CA GLU A 132 16.69 -1.76 -16.84
C GLU A 132 17.60 -1.58 -15.62
N SER A 133 17.30 -0.58 -14.79
CA SER A 133 17.94 -0.42 -13.48
C SER A 133 16.88 -0.34 -12.39
N THR A 134 17.11 -1.05 -11.28
CA THR A 134 16.26 -0.99 -10.09
C THR A 134 17.02 -0.26 -8.99
N ASN A 135 16.43 0.82 -8.48
CA ASN A 135 16.99 1.65 -7.42
C ASN A 135 16.11 1.55 -6.17
N THR A 136 16.70 1.31 -5.01
CA THR A 136 16.00 1.31 -3.71
C THR A 136 16.60 2.38 -2.82
N THR A 137 15.76 3.26 -2.29
CA THR A 137 16.16 4.39 -1.44
C THR A 137 15.41 4.36 -0.12
N ILE A 138 16.10 4.78 0.95
CA ILE A 138 15.53 5.06 2.27
C ILE A 138 15.77 6.54 2.54
N VAL A 139 14.73 7.28 2.91
CA VAL A 139 14.79 8.73 3.20
C VAL A 139 14.53 8.97 4.68
#